data_AF-A0A2S9DFZ9-F1
#
_entry.id   AF-A0A2S9DFZ9-F1
#
_cell.length_a   1.000
_cell.length_b   1.000
_cell.length_c   1.000
_cell.angle_alpha   90.00
_cell.angle_beta   90.00
_cell.angle_gamma   90.00
#
_symmetry.space_group_name_H-M   'P 1'
#
loop_
_entity.id
_entity.type
_entity.pdbx_description
1 polymer ?
#
loop_
_entity_poly.entity_id
_entity_poly.type
_entity_poly.pdbx_seq_one_letter_code
_entity_poly.pdbx_strand_id
1 'polypeptide(L)'
;MGWKGTVRSLQASARRSERNAHRRQRDLERQSKEYARMEALEQAAHEVDVYENYLEVLLSMHKECGEEVNWRRMRSKPEPTAPQLSDLLEKAAFEKYARYSPNFWGRLLKLETRQRAALMSKVEAAKVMDSDRSLAEFREWEINHSEWAQEKDLAERILNGDRQAKLDAIEALEPFAEIAHLGSAIQLVVHESGTVECRLSVHGASVIPKEIKSLLKSGKLSTKAMPVGRFNDLHQDYVCSCALRVGLELLAILPDEIVIVTANDKVLNGSTGHLEELPILSVAFSRLTLGSLNLEAIDPSDAMKNFVHNMSFKKGGGFMPVDAVDPARFALLT
;
A
#
# COMPACT_ATOMS: atom_id res chain seq x y z
N MET A 1 -39.55 77.44 -8.02
CA MET A 1 -38.18 76.98 -7.66
C MET A 1 -37.25 77.24 -8.84
N GLY A 2 -36.17 78.02 -8.67
CA GLY A 2 -35.31 78.45 -9.77
C GLY A 2 -34.20 77.45 -10.11
N TRP A 3 -33.92 77.27 -11.40
CA TRP A 3 -32.96 76.30 -11.97
C TRP A 3 -31.57 76.32 -11.28
N LYS A 4 -31.09 77.49 -10.82
CA LYS A 4 -29.82 77.61 -10.07
C LYS A 4 -29.80 76.84 -8.74
N GLY A 5 -30.93 76.72 -8.04
CA GLY A 5 -31.05 75.91 -6.82
C GLY A 5 -30.98 74.41 -7.11
N THR A 6 -31.61 73.98 -8.20
CA THR A 6 -31.57 72.61 -8.71
C THR A 6 -30.16 72.20 -9.16
N VAL A 7 -29.39 73.10 -9.79
CA VAL A 7 -27.99 72.81 -10.18
C VAL A 7 -27.08 72.64 -8.95
N ARG A 8 -27.26 73.44 -7.90
CA ARG A 8 -26.49 73.30 -6.66
C ARG A 8 -26.84 72.02 -5.90
N SER A 9 -28.12 71.62 -5.86
CA SER A 9 -28.52 70.36 -5.25
C SER A 9 -27.99 69.15 -6.02
N LEU A 10 -27.97 69.22 -7.37
CA LEU A 10 -27.35 68.21 -8.23
C LEU A 10 -25.83 68.11 -8.01
N GLN A 11 -25.10 69.23 -7.93
CA GLN A 11 -23.67 69.23 -7.62
C GLN A 11 -23.36 68.70 -6.21
N ALA A 12 -24.18 69.07 -5.22
CA ALA A 12 -24.04 68.56 -3.86
C ALA A 12 -24.39 67.07 -3.75
N SER A 13 -25.29 66.58 -4.60
CA SER A 13 -25.61 65.15 -4.75
C SER A 13 -24.47 64.39 -5.43
N ALA A 14 -23.90 64.92 -6.52
CA ALA A 14 -22.76 64.34 -7.23
C ALA A 14 -21.53 64.20 -6.31
N ARG A 15 -21.17 65.26 -5.57
CA ARG A 15 -20.07 65.23 -4.59
C ARG A 15 -20.33 64.26 -3.42
N ARG A 16 -21.60 64.04 -3.05
CA ARG A 16 -21.97 63.02 -2.05
C ARG A 16 -21.81 61.61 -2.62
N SER A 17 -22.24 61.38 -3.86
CA SER A 17 -22.08 60.13 -4.58
C SER A 17 -20.61 59.72 -4.72
N GLU A 18 -19.76 60.65 -5.16
CA GLU A 18 -18.31 60.44 -5.31
C GLU A 18 -17.62 60.08 -3.98
N ARG A 19 -17.94 60.79 -2.89
CA ARG A 19 -17.43 60.44 -1.55
C ARG A 19 -17.90 59.07 -1.07
N ASN A 20 -19.16 58.70 -1.35
CA ASN A 20 -19.69 57.39 -1.00
C ASN A 20 -19.03 56.27 -1.81
N ALA A 21 -18.76 56.50 -3.10
CA ALA A 21 -18.02 55.56 -3.96
C ALA A 21 -16.59 55.34 -3.44
N HIS A 22 -15.86 56.41 -3.09
CA HIS A 22 -14.52 56.29 -2.50
C HIS A 22 -14.51 55.62 -1.12
N ARG A 23 -15.52 55.86 -0.27
CA ARG A 23 -15.66 55.14 1.00
C ARG A 23 -15.86 53.65 0.76
N ARG A 24 -16.81 53.29 -0.11
CA ARG A 24 -17.08 51.90 -0.49
C ARG A 24 -15.85 51.21 -1.07
N GLN A 25 -15.08 51.90 -1.91
CA GLN A 25 -13.83 51.38 -2.45
C GLN A 25 -12.81 51.07 -1.34
N ARG A 26 -12.60 51.98 -0.39
CA ARG A 26 -11.69 51.78 0.75
C ARG A 26 -12.15 50.64 1.67
N ASP A 27 -13.45 50.51 1.88
CA ASP A 27 -14.02 49.43 2.70
C ASP A 27 -13.80 48.08 2.02
N LEU A 28 -14.01 47.99 0.70
CA LEU A 28 -13.72 46.78 -0.09
C LEU A 28 -12.22 46.45 -0.11
N GLU A 29 -11.35 47.45 -0.22
CA GLU A 29 -9.89 47.25 -0.14
C GLU A 29 -9.44 46.75 1.24
N ARG A 30 -10.07 47.23 2.33
CA ARG A 30 -9.80 46.74 3.68
C ARG A 30 -10.24 45.29 3.84
N GLN A 31 -11.46 44.97 3.40
CA GLN A 31 -11.96 43.59 3.43
C GLN A 31 -11.07 42.66 2.61
N SER A 32 -10.66 43.07 1.40
CA SER A 32 -9.74 42.29 0.56
C SER A 32 -8.39 42.03 1.26
N LYS A 33 -7.82 43.03 1.95
CA LYS A 33 -6.59 42.85 2.73
C LYS A 33 -6.77 41.91 3.92
N GLU A 34 -7.93 41.96 4.57
CA GLU A 34 -8.26 41.04 5.68
C GLU A 34 -8.40 39.60 5.18
N TYR A 35 -9.13 39.39 4.07
CA TYR A 35 -9.24 38.06 3.43
C TYR A 35 -7.88 37.52 3.00
N ALA A 36 -7.08 38.32 2.28
CA ALA A 36 -5.74 37.90 1.85
C ALA A 36 -4.82 37.58 3.04
N ARG A 37 -4.97 38.29 4.16
CA ARG A 37 -4.24 37.98 5.39
C ARG A 37 -4.70 36.66 5.99
N MET A 38 -6.00 36.39 6.07
CA MET A 38 -6.53 35.13 6.58
C MET A 38 -6.08 33.95 5.72
N GLU A 39 -6.22 34.07 4.40
CA GLU A 39 -5.77 33.07 3.44
C GLU A 39 -4.26 32.76 3.58
N ALA A 40 -3.42 33.80 3.72
CA ALA A 40 -1.98 33.59 3.92
C ALA A 40 -1.64 32.89 5.25
N LEU A 41 -2.44 33.08 6.29
CA LEU A 41 -2.25 32.39 7.57
C LEU A 41 -2.70 30.93 7.49
N GLU A 42 -3.81 30.66 6.80
CA GLU A 42 -4.31 29.30 6.55
C GLU A 42 -3.33 28.51 5.68
N GLN A 43 -2.80 29.12 4.61
CA GLN A 43 -1.75 28.51 3.79
C GLN A 43 -0.49 28.21 4.59
N ALA A 44 -0.07 29.14 5.46
CA ALA A 44 1.09 28.93 6.31
C ALA A 44 0.89 27.76 7.30
N ALA A 45 -0.30 27.65 7.90
CA ALA A 45 -0.64 26.55 8.79
C ALA A 45 -0.62 25.22 8.04
N HIS A 46 -1.31 25.16 6.89
CA HIS A 46 -1.35 23.96 6.07
C HIS A 46 0.04 23.49 5.62
N GLU A 47 0.93 24.42 5.27
CA GLU A 47 2.30 24.07 4.85
C GLU A 47 3.14 23.48 5.99
N VAL A 48 2.89 23.91 7.23
CA VAL A 48 3.50 23.29 8.42
C VAL A 48 2.89 21.91 8.68
N ASP A 49 1.57 21.75 8.57
CA ASP A 49 0.90 20.46 8.74
C ASP A 49 1.42 19.43 7.73
N VAL A 50 1.56 19.81 6.45
CA VAL A 50 2.13 18.94 5.40
C VAL A 50 3.57 18.54 5.74
N TYR A 51 4.37 19.47 6.25
CA TYR A 51 5.75 19.20 6.66
C TYR A 51 5.82 18.25 7.86
N GLU A 52 5.00 18.47 8.88
CA GLU A 52 4.95 17.63 10.08
C GLU A 52 4.45 16.23 9.76
N ASN A 53 3.38 16.12 8.98
CA ASN A 53 2.86 14.83 8.50
C ASN A 53 3.90 14.09 7.65
N TYR A 54 4.65 14.79 6.80
CA TYR A 54 5.72 14.17 6.03
C TYR A 54 6.80 13.56 6.92
N LEU A 55 7.23 14.27 7.97
CA LEU A 55 8.17 13.71 8.94
C LEU A 55 7.56 12.54 9.71
N GLU A 56 6.29 12.62 10.09
CA GLU A 56 5.60 11.53 10.79
C GLU A 56 5.64 10.25 9.96
N VAL A 57 5.25 10.30 8.67
CA VAL A 57 5.30 9.16 7.74
C VAL A 57 6.69 8.53 7.67
N LEU A 58 7.74 9.36 7.54
CA LEU A 58 9.12 8.86 7.51
C LEU A 58 9.55 8.18 8.81
N LEU A 59 9.05 8.65 9.95
CA LEU A 59 9.44 8.12 11.26
C LEU A 59 8.56 6.96 11.71
N SER A 60 7.39 6.76 11.12
CA SER A 60 6.40 5.75 11.50
C SER A 60 6.35 4.51 10.60
N MET A 61 7.17 4.39 9.55
CA MET A 61 7.12 3.24 8.63
C MET A 61 7.12 1.86 9.31
N HIS A 62 7.87 1.69 10.40
CA HIS A 62 7.95 0.46 11.19
C HIS A 62 6.66 0.05 11.91
N LYS A 63 5.68 0.96 12.02
CA LYS A 63 4.42 0.71 12.74
C LYS A 63 3.43 -0.11 11.92
N GLU A 64 3.55 -0.05 10.62
CA GLU A 64 2.69 -0.76 9.69
C GLU A 64 3.37 -2.07 9.26
N CYS A 65 2.58 -3.10 8.95
CA CYS A 65 3.07 -4.39 8.46
C CYS A 65 1.91 -5.14 7.79
N GLY A 66 2.19 -5.91 6.74
CA GLY A 66 1.25 -6.85 6.14
C GLY A 66 0.81 -7.98 7.08
N GLU A 67 -0.24 -8.70 6.68
CA GLU A 67 -0.74 -9.87 7.40
C GLU A 67 0.23 -11.06 7.31
N GLU A 68 0.30 -11.86 8.38
CA GLU A 68 1.12 -13.06 8.40
C GLU A 68 0.56 -14.16 7.48
N VAL A 69 1.40 -14.67 6.58
CA VAL A 69 1.02 -15.72 5.62
C VAL A 69 1.20 -17.09 6.26
N ASN A 70 0.09 -17.81 6.43
CA ASN A 70 0.10 -19.16 6.98
C ASN A 70 0.26 -20.23 5.87
N TRP A 71 1.50 -20.47 5.45
CA TRP A 71 1.82 -21.48 4.43
C TRP A 71 1.36 -22.90 4.79
N ARG A 72 1.39 -23.26 6.09
CA ARG A 72 0.90 -24.58 6.54
C ARG A 72 -0.59 -24.73 6.25
N ARG A 73 -1.37 -23.66 6.47
CA ARG A 73 -2.80 -23.62 6.14
C ARG A 73 -3.01 -23.74 4.64
N MET A 74 -2.25 -23.00 3.83
CA MET A 74 -2.33 -23.06 2.36
C MET A 74 -2.06 -24.46 1.83
N ARG A 75 -0.98 -25.11 2.29
CA ARG A 75 -0.66 -26.51 1.95
C ARG A 75 -1.79 -27.49 2.32
N SER A 76 -2.46 -27.25 3.44
CA SER A 76 -3.52 -28.12 3.96
C SER A 76 -4.91 -27.86 3.38
N LYS A 77 -5.07 -26.85 2.50
CA LYS A 77 -6.34 -26.49 1.89
C LYS A 77 -6.88 -27.72 1.11
N PRO A 78 -8.15 -28.13 1.33
CA PRO A 78 -8.71 -29.28 0.64
C PRO A 78 -8.84 -29.00 -0.87
N GLU A 79 -8.68 -30.05 -1.66
CA GLU A 79 -8.84 -30.00 -3.12
C GLU A 79 -10.28 -29.63 -3.50
N PRO A 80 -10.48 -28.71 -4.47
CA PRO A 80 -11.81 -28.37 -4.98
C PRO A 80 -12.55 -29.61 -5.52
N THR A 81 -13.79 -29.81 -5.07
CA THR A 81 -14.59 -30.95 -5.50
C THR A 81 -15.01 -30.80 -6.97
N ALA A 82 -14.72 -31.82 -7.79
CA ALA A 82 -15.12 -31.84 -9.18
C ALA A 82 -16.66 -31.81 -9.33
N PRO A 83 -17.21 -30.99 -10.24
CA PRO A 83 -18.64 -30.93 -10.47
C PRO A 83 -19.16 -32.24 -11.04
N GLN A 84 -20.38 -32.60 -10.69
CA GLN A 84 -21.06 -33.79 -11.21
C GLN A 84 -22.04 -33.40 -12.31
N LEU A 85 -22.13 -34.23 -13.35
CA LEU A 85 -23.14 -34.05 -14.40
C LEU A 85 -24.55 -34.08 -13.80
N SER A 86 -25.33 -33.04 -14.08
CA SER A 86 -26.68 -32.85 -13.53
C SER A 86 -27.71 -32.74 -14.66
N ASP A 87 -28.57 -33.76 -14.77
CA ASP A 87 -29.66 -33.85 -15.76
C ASP A 87 -31.02 -33.40 -15.16
N LEU A 88 -31.01 -32.49 -14.19
CA LEU A 88 -32.21 -32.10 -13.45
C LEU A 88 -33.28 -31.44 -14.34
N LEU A 89 -32.88 -30.57 -15.27
CA LEU A 89 -33.81 -29.90 -16.17
C LEU A 89 -34.32 -30.87 -17.24
N GLU A 90 -33.46 -31.73 -17.77
CA GLU A 90 -33.86 -32.80 -18.70
C GLU A 90 -34.92 -33.70 -18.06
N LYS A 91 -34.66 -34.22 -16.85
CA LYS A 91 -35.62 -35.07 -16.11
C LYS A 91 -36.95 -34.34 -15.86
N ALA A 92 -36.91 -33.09 -15.41
CA ALA A 92 -38.12 -32.30 -15.16
C ALA A 92 -38.92 -31.99 -16.44
N ALA A 93 -38.23 -31.72 -17.56
CA ALA A 93 -38.87 -31.50 -18.85
C ALA A 93 -39.47 -32.80 -19.41
N PHE A 94 -38.75 -33.92 -19.25
CA PHE A 94 -39.21 -35.25 -19.68
C PHE A 94 -40.45 -35.70 -18.89
N GLU A 95 -40.50 -35.47 -17.58
CA GLU A 95 -41.69 -35.73 -16.78
C GLU A 95 -42.91 -34.93 -17.25
N LYS A 96 -42.72 -33.65 -17.62
CA LYS A 96 -43.80 -32.81 -18.17
C LYS A 96 -44.27 -33.31 -19.53
N TYR A 97 -43.37 -33.83 -20.37
CA TYR A 97 -43.72 -34.50 -21.62
C TYR A 97 -44.51 -35.80 -21.37
N ALA A 98 -44.02 -36.66 -20.47
CA ALA A 98 -44.61 -37.96 -20.18
C ALA A 98 -46.01 -37.85 -19.53
N ARG A 99 -46.26 -36.82 -18.72
CA ARG A 99 -47.57 -36.57 -18.07
C ARG A 99 -48.58 -35.85 -18.97
N TYR A 100 -48.20 -35.40 -20.16
CA TYR A 100 -49.11 -34.69 -21.05
C TYR A 100 -50.18 -35.63 -21.64
N SER A 101 -51.45 -35.34 -21.33
CA SER A 101 -52.62 -35.98 -21.92
C SER A 101 -53.47 -34.95 -22.66
N PRO A 102 -53.89 -35.20 -23.92
CA PRO A 102 -54.69 -34.26 -24.69
C PRO A 102 -56.13 -34.16 -24.14
N ASN A 103 -56.67 -32.94 -24.07
CA ASN A 103 -58.10 -32.71 -23.79
C ASN A 103 -58.97 -33.03 -25.02
N PHE A 104 -60.26 -33.32 -24.81
CA PHE A 104 -61.22 -33.77 -25.85
C PHE A 104 -61.23 -32.88 -27.12
N TRP A 105 -61.13 -31.56 -26.98
CA TRP A 105 -61.04 -30.60 -28.09
C TRP A 105 -59.65 -30.54 -28.77
N GLY A 106 -58.59 -30.97 -28.07
CA GLY A 106 -57.22 -31.03 -28.59
C GLY A 106 -56.98 -32.19 -29.56
N ARG A 107 -57.73 -33.30 -29.43
CA ARG A 107 -57.72 -34.44 -30.36
C ARG A 107 -58.40 -34.11 -31.70
N LEU A 108 -59.46 -33.29 -31.67
CA LEU A 108 -60.28 -32.97 -32.84
C LEU A 108 -59.63 -31.95 -33.80
N LEU A 109 -58.67 -31.13 -33.32
CA LEU A 109 -58.10 -29.99 -34.05
C LEU A 109 -56.64 -30.17 -34.52
N LYS A 110 -56.07 -31.39 -34.49
CA LYS A 110 -54.64 -31.67 -34.80
C LYS A 110 -53.64 -30.83 -33.98
N LEU A 111 -54.06 -30.23 -32.86
CA LEU A 111 -53.23 -29.41 -31.97
C LEU A 111 -52.31 -30.26 -31.08
N GLU A 112 -52.64 -31.54 -30.90
CA GLU A 112 -51.88 -32.50 -30.09
C GLU A 112 -50.45 -32.71 -30.60
N THR A 113 -50.26 -32.88 -31.91
CA THR A 113 -48.94 -33.09 -32.52
C THR A 113 -48.04 -31.87 -32.30
N ARG A 114 -48.60 -30.66 -32.43
CA ARG A 114 -47.89 -29.40 -32.19
C ARG A 114 -47.50 -29.22 -30.72
N GLN A 115 -48.38 -29.59 -29.78
CA GLN A 115 -48.08 -29.49 -28.34
C GLN A 115 -47.05 -30.53 -27.89
N ARG A 116 -47.12 -31.76 -28.38
CA ARG A 116 -46.08 -32.78 -28.12
C ARG A 116 -44.74 -32.39 -28.72
N ALA A 117 -44.71 -31.84 -29.94
CA ALA A 117 -43.49 -31.31 -30.55
C ALA A 117 -42.90 -30.16 -29.74
N ALA A 118 -43.74 -29.24 -29.23
CA ALA A 118 -43.29 -28.15 -28.38
C ALA A 118 -42.73 -28.63 -27.03
N LEU A 119 -43.31 -29.67 -26.43
CA LEU A 119 -42.79 -30.27 -25.20
C LEU A 119 -41.47 -31.03 -25.44
N MET A 120 -41.32 -31.75 -26.55
CA MET A 120 -40.03 -32.36 -26.93
C MET A 120 -38.95 -31.32 -27.16
N SER A 121 -39.27 -30.22 -27.85
CA SER A 121 -38.33 -29.09 -28.02
C SER A 121 -37.88 -28.50 -26.68
N LYS A 122 -38.75 -28.50 -25.65
CA LYS A 122 -38.36 -28.10 -24.29
C LYS A 122 -37.44 -29.11 -23.59
N VAL A 123 -37.59 -30.41 -23.85
CA VAL A 123 -36.65 -31.44 -23.34
C VAL A 123 -35.27 -31.26 -23.99
N GLU A 124 -35.23 -31.06 -25.31
CA GLU A 124 -33.98 -30.79 -26.03
C GLU A 124 -33.32 -29.50 -25.55
N ALA A 125 -34.09 -28.42 -25.38
CA ALA A 125 -33.58 -27.18 -24.82
C ALA A 125 -33.07 -27.35 -23.38
N ALA A 126 -33.78 -28.11 -22.53
CA ALA A 126 -33.36 -28.40 -21.16
C ALA A 126 -32.06 -29.21 -21.11
N LYS A 127 -31.87 -30.17 -22.02
CA LYS A 127 -30.63 -30.92 -22.16
C LYS A 127 -29.45 -30.04 -22.56
N VAL A 128 -29.66 -29.13 -23.51
CA VAL A 128 -28.63 -28.13 -23.88
C VAL A 128 -28.29 -27.25 -22.67
N MET A 129 -29.29 -26.76 -21.93
CA MET A 129 -29.08 -25.94 -20.74
C MET A 129 -28.33 -26.68 -19.62
N ASP A 130 -28.66 -27.94 -19.35
CA ASP A 130 -27.93 -28.76 -18.36
C ASP A 130 -26.49 -29.03 -18.81
N SER A 131 -26.26 -29.25 -20.11
CA SER A 131 -24.93 -29.40 -20.71
C SER A 131 -24.10 -28.12 -20.61
N ASP A 132 -24.69 -26.97 -20.97
CA ASP A 132 -24.03 -25.66 -20.91
C ASP A 132 -23.67 -25.30 -19.46
N ARG A 133 -24.58 -25.56 -18.50
CA ARG A 133 -24.32 -25.36 -17.08
C ARG A 133 -23.18 -26.25 -16.60
N SER A 134 -23.22 -27.54 -16.92
CA SER A 134 -22.17 -28.49 -16.51
C SER A 134 -20.82 -28.12 -17.10
N LEU A 135 -20.78 -27.63 -18.34
CA LEU A 135 -19.55 -27.15 -18.97
C LEU A 135 -19.01 -25.88 -18.28
N ALA A 136 -19.88 -24.96 -17.88
CA ALA A 136 -19.48 -23.76 -17.13
C ALA A 136 -18.92 -24.13 -15.75
N GLU A 137 -19.61 -25.00 -15.00
CA GLU A 137 -19.17 -25.51 -13.70
C GLU A 137 -17.81 -26.22 -13.82
N PHE A 138 -17.60 -27.02 -14.88
CA PHE A 138 -16.33 -27.71 -15.11
C PHE A 138 -15.19 -26.74 -15.41
N ARG A 139 -15.43 -25.68 -16.19
CA ARG A 139 -14.42 -24.63 -16.46
C ARG A 139 -14.05 -23.86 -15.20
N GLU A 140 -15.04 -23.49 -14.38
CA GLU A 140 -14.79 -22.82 -13.10
C GLU A 140 -13.99 -23.72 -12.16
N TRP A 141 -14.35 -25.00 -12.07
CA TRP A 141 -13.58 -25.99 -11.32
C TRP A 141 -12.14 -26.12 -11.84
N GLU A 142 -11.92 -26.15 -13.15
CA GLU A 142 -10.58 -26.27 -13.74
C GLU A 142 -9.67 -25.09 -13.36
N ILE A 143 -10.22 -23.86 -13.35
CA ILE A 143 -9.52 -22.66 -12.87
C ILE A 143 -9.19 -22.80 -11.37
N ASN A 144 -10.21 -23.07 -10.54
CA ASN A 144 -10.05 -23.18 -9.09
C ASN A 144 -9.08 -24.30 -8.68
N HIS A 145 -9.11 -25.44 -9.39
CA HIS A 145 -8.21 -26.55 -9.16
C HIS A 145 -6.78 -26.21 -9.57
N SER A 146 -6.59 -25.51 -10.70
CA SER A 146 -5.27 -25.03 -11.13
C SER A 146 -4.66 -24.04 -10.13
N GLU A 147 -5.45 -23.07 -9.67
CA GLU A 147 -5.02 -22.10 -8.65
C GLU A 147 -4.67 -22.80 -7.33
N TRP A 148 -5.55 -23.71 -6.85
CA TRP A 148 -5.28 -24.50 -5.66
C TRP A 148 -3.99 -25.32 -5.78
N ALA A 149 -3.74 -25.96 -6.92
CA ALA A 149 -2.55 -26.76 -7.14
C ALA A 149 -1.28 -25.90 -7.12
N GLN A 150 -1.32 -24.71 -7.73
CA GLN A 150 -0.22 -23.75 -7.72
C GLN A 150 0.05 -23.20 -6.31
N GLU A 151 -1.00 -22.79 -5.58
CA GLU A 151 -0.89 -22.32 -4.19
C GLU A 151 -0.27 -23.38 -3.28
N LYS A 152 -0.70 -24.64 -3.45
CA LYS A 152 -0.22 -25.76 -2.65
C LYS A 152 1.24 -26.09 -2.95
N ASP A 153 1.63 -26.14 -4.24
CA ASP A 153 3.02 -26.37 -4.65
C ASP A 153 3.94 -25.27 -4.12
N LEU A 154 3.56 -24.01 -4.27
CA LEU A 154 4.31 -22.87 -3.75
C LEU A 154 4.49 -22.98 -2.23
N ALA A 155 3.42 -23.27 -1.49
CA ALA A 155 3.47 -23.44 -0.05
C ALA A 155 4.39 -24.60 0.37
N GLU A 156 4.37 -25.73 -0.35
CA GLU A 156 5.27 -26.86 -0.09
C GLU A 156 6.74 -26.49 -0.34
N ARG A 157 7.03 -25.83 -1.46
CA ARG A 157 8.39 -25.38 -1.80
C ARG A 157 8.94 -24.38 -0.78
N ILE A 158 8.14 -23.40 -0.36
CA ILE A 158 8.53 -22.42 0.67
C ILE A 158 8.81 -23.10 2.01
N LEU A 159 7.93 -23.99 2.45
CA LEU A 159 8.12 -24.74 3.70
C LEU A 159 9.36 -25.66 3.67
N ASN A 160 9.77 -26.09 2.47
CA ASN A 160 11.01 -26.86 2.26
C ASN A 160 12.25 -25.98 2.06
N GLY A 161 12.12 -24.65 2.13
CA GLY A 161 13.23 -23.71 2.03
C GLY A 161 13.72 -23.43 0.60
N ASP A 162 12.90 -23.70 -0.43
CA ASP A 162 13.23 -23.40 -1.82
C ASP A 162 13.48 -21.89 -2.01
N ARG A 163 14.67 -21.55 -2.52
CA ARG A 163 15.12 -20.16 -2.65
C ARG A 163 14.27 -19.36 -3.62
N GLN A 164 13.91 -19.95 -4.76
CA GLN A 164 13.13 -19.27 -5.79
C GLN A 164 11.70 -19.07 -5.30
N ALA A 165 11.12 -20.08 -4.65
CA ALA A 165 9.77 -19.98 -4.11
C ALA A 165 9.63 -18.86 -3.06
N LYS A 166 10.65 -18.63 -2.23
CA LYS A 166 10.67 -17.48 -1.30
C LYS A 166 10.67 -16.14 -2.04
N LEU A 167 11.48 -16.01 -3.10
CA LEU A 167 11.54 -14.79 -3.91
C LEU A 167 10.22 -14.55 -4.64
N ASP A 168 9.66 -15.59 -5.28
CA ASP A 168 8.38 -15.53 -6.00
C ASP A 168 7.24 -15.07 -5.06
N ALA A 169 7.22 -15.55 -3.81
CA ALA A 169 6.22 -15.15 -2.83
C ALA A 169 6.35 -13.69 -2.39
N ILE A 170 7.57 -13.20 -2.19
CA ILE A 170 7.80 -11.78 -1.84
C ILE A 170 7.43 -10.88 -3.02
N GLU A 171 7.78 -11.27 -4.24
CA GLU A 171 7.43 -10.52 -5.45
C GLU A 171 5.92 -10.46 -5.66
N ALA A 172 5.20 -11.57 -5.50
CA ALA A 172 3.76 -11.62 -5.69
C ALA A 172 2.95 -10.76 -4.69
N LEU A 173 3.50 -10.51 -3.49
CA LEU A 173 2.83 -9.72 -2.45
C LEU A 173 3.20 -8.24 -2.47
N GLU A 174 4.24 -7.85 -3.22
CA GLU A 174 4.74 -6.48 -3.35
C GLU A 174 4.81 -5.69 -2.00
N PRO A 175 5.37 -6.25 -0.91
CA PRO A 175 5.25 -5.68 0.44
C PRO A 175 5.94 -4.33 0.64
N PHE A 176 6.78 -3.92 -0.33
CA PHE A 176 7.64 -2.75 -0.20
C PHE A 176 7.25 -1.59 -1.11
N ALA A 177 6.05 -1.61 -1.71
CA ALA A 177 5.60 -0.57 -2.63
C ALA A 177 5.72 0.85 -2.03
N GLU A 178 5.35 1.03 -0.77
CA GLU A 178 5.44 2.32 -0.08
C GLU A 178 6.90 2.78 0.13
N ILE A 179 7.78 1.87 0.56
CA ILE A 179 9.22 2.16 0.74
C ILE A 179 9.86 2.54 -0.60
N ALA A 180 9.45 1.88 -1.69
CA ALA A 180 9.90 2.20 -3.04
C ALA A 180 9.40 3.58 -3.51
N HIS A 181 8.18 4.00 -3.15
CA HIS A 181 7.67 5.34 -3.45
C HIS A 181 8.47 6.46 -2.78
N LEU A 182 9.11 6.20 -1.65
CA LEU A 182 10.04 7.13 -1.00
C LEU A 182 11.40 7.21 -1.72
N GLY A 183 11.56 6.49 -2.84
CA GLY A 183 12.74 6.52 -3.69
C GLY A 183 13.73 5.40 -3.41
N SER A 184 13.41 4.47 -2.50
CA SER A 184 14.31 3.39 -2.11
C SER A 184 14.35 2.26 -3.13
N ALA A 185 15.53 1.68 -3.35
CA ALA A 185 15.67 0.46 -4.13
C ALA A 185 15.86 -0.75 -3.20
N ILE A 186 15.28 -1.89 -3.55
CA ILE A 186 15.35 -3.11 -2.76
C ILE A 186 15.92 -4.25 -3.61
N GLN A 187 16.88 -4.97 -3.04
CA GLN A 187 17.43 -6.19 -3.61
C GLN A 187 17.30 -7.33 -2.60
N LEU A 188 16.69 -8.43 -3.03
CA LEU A 188 16.56 -9.64 -2.22
C LEU A 188 17.61 -10.67 -2.61
N VAL A 189 18.20 -11.32 -1.61
CA VAL A 189 19.17 -12.39 -1.77
C VAL A 189 18.80 -13.53 -0.82
N VAL A 190 18.76 -14.76 -1.32
CA VAL A 190 18.69 -15.96 -0.48
C VAL A 190 20.05 -16.62 -0.47
N HIS A 191 20.71 -16.58 0.69
CA HIS A 191 22.07 -17.08 0.86
C HIS A 191 22.14 -18.60 0.82
N GLU A 192 23.34 -19.14 0.71
CA GLU A 192 23.54 -20.60 0.70
C GLU A 192 23.00 -21.28 1.95
N SER A 193 23.07 -20.58 3.08
CA SER A 193 22.51 -20.96 4.38
C SER A 193 20.98 -21.04 4.42
N GLY A 194 20.28 -20.58 3.37
CA GLY A 194 18.83 -20.43 3.31
C GLY A 194 18.30 -19.13 3.92
N THR A 195 19.17 -18.35 4.57
CA THR A 195 18.84 -17.05 5.17
C THR A 195 18.50 -16.03 4.08
N VAL A 196 17.39 -15.31 4.27
CA VAL A 196 16.99 -14.23 3.37
C VAL A 196 17.61 -12.91 3.85
N GLU A 197 18.30 -12.23 2.95
CA GLU A 197 18.82 -10.87 3.13
C GLU A 197 18.09 -9.91 2.19
N CYS A 198 17.61 -8.80 2.73
CA CYS A 198 17.17 -7.65 1.95
C CYS A 198 18.21 -6.53 2.04
N ARG A 199 18.68 -6.06 0.89
CA ARG A 199 19.52 -4.87 0.76
C ARG A 199 18.68 -3.70 0.33
N LEU A 200 18.63 -2.68 1.17
CA LEU A 200 17.78 -1.51 1.02
C LEU A 200 18.64 -0.27 0.76
N SER A 201 18.50 0.34 -0.41
CA SER A 201 19.09 1.65 -0.71
C SER A 201 18.17 2.76 -0.22
N VAL A 202 18.48 3.38 0.93
CA VAL A 202 17.56 4.29 1.65
C VAL A 202 17.51 5.72 1.08
N HIS A 203 18.59 6.16 0.41
CA HIS A 203 18.74 7.50 -0.16
C HIS A 203 18.35 8.66 0.80
N GLY A 204 18.77 8.59 2.07
CA GLY A 204 18.28 9.50 3.11
C GLY A 204 18.54 10.99 2.82
N ALA A 205 19.62 11.30 2.11
CA ALA A 205 19.95 12.68 1.69
C ALA A 205 18.93 13.34 0.74
N SER A 206 18.14 12.54 0.00
CA SER A 206 17.07 13.04 -0.87
C SER A 206 15.70 13.05 -0.20
N VAL A 207 15.48 12.15 0.76
CA VAL A 207 14.17 11.99 1.42
C VAL A 207 13.99 13.00 2.55
N ILE A 208 15.03 13.24 3.35
CA ILE A 208 14.89 14.08 4.55
C ILE A 208 14.94 15.56 4.19
N PRO A 209 13.97 16.38 4.65
CA PRO A 209 13.96 17.81 4.36
C PRO A 209 15.20 18.52 4.91
N LYS A 210 15.77 19.44 4.11
CA LYS A 210 16.92 20.26 4.51
C LYS A 210 16.54 21.50 5.32
N GLU A 211 15.24 21.77 5.43
CA GLU A 211 14.70 22.94 6.12
C GLU A 211 13.64 22.50 7.13
N ILE A 212 13.44 23.34 8.14
CA ILE A 212 12.39 23.21 9.15
C ILE A 212 11.35 24.29 8.90
N LYS A 213 10.10 23.86 8.76
CA LYS A 213 8.93 24.74 8.68
C LYS A 213 8.24 24.79 10.04
N SER A 214 7.81 25.97 10.45
CA SER A 214 7.13 26.20 11.73
C SER A 214 6.32 27.50 11.68
N LEU A 215 5.37 27.67 12.61
CA LEU A 215 4.63 28.92 12.74
C LEU A 215 5.29 29.87 13.75
N LEU A 216 5.38 31.15 13.40
CA LEU A 216 5.69 32.20 14.34
C LEU A 216 4.50 32.47 15.27
N LYS A 217 4.72 33.15 16.40
CA LYS A 217 3.63 33.62 17.30
C LYS A 217 2.56 34.47 16.58
N SER A 218 2.92 35.05 15.43
CA SER A 218 2.02 35.83 14.58
C SER A 218 1.18 35.00 13.60
N GLY A 219 1.39 33.68 13.55
CA GLY A 219 0.78 32.74 12.60
C GLY A 219 1.45 32.71 11.22
N LYS A 220 2.48 33.53 10.99
CA LYS A 220 3.24 33.52 9.73
C LYS A 220 4.19 32.33 9.67
N LEU A 221 4.38 31.77 8.48
CA LEU A 221 5.36 30.71 8.21
C LEU A 221 6.79 31.19 8.50
N SER A 222 7.56 30.32 9.15
CA SER A 222 9.01 30.45 9.37
C SER A 222 9.71 29.22 8.81
N THR A 223 10.60 29.45 7.85
CA THR A 223 11.46 28.43 7.26
C THR A 223 12.92 28.69 7.64
N LYS A 224 13.60 27.67 8.17
CA LYS A 224 15.01 27.75 8.58
C LYS A 224 15.77 26.53 8.10
N ALA A 225 17.06 26.70 7.77
CA ALA A 225 17.93 25.56 7.50
C ALA A 225 17.96 24.59 8.71
N MET A 226 17.89 23.29 8.43
CA MET A 226 17.92 22.26 9.46
C MET A 226 19.32 22.15 10.05
N PRO A 227 19.49 22.18 11.39
CA PRO A 227 20.76 21.88 12.02
C PRO A 227 21.21 20.45 11.68
N VAL A 228 22.49 20.27 11.37
CA VAL A 228 23.07 18.98 10.95
C VAL A 228 22.76 17.86 11.96
N GLY A 229 22.84 18.14 13.26
CA GLY A 229 22.52 17.16 14.29
C GLY A 229 21.07 16.66 14.22
N ARG A 230 20.11 17.56 13.95
CA ARG A 230 18.70 17.20 13.82
C ARG A 230 18.42 16.43 12.53
N PHE A 231 19.07 16.82 11.44
CA PHE A 231 19.01 16.07 10.19
C PHE A 231 19.50 14.64 10.39
N ASN A 232 20.65 14.46 11.06
CA ASN A 232 21.21 13.15 11.32
C ASN A 232 20.36 12.30 12.27
N ASP A 233 19.76 12.90 13.30
CA ASP A 233 18.81 12.19 14.18
C ASP A 233 17.62 11.64 13.36
N LEU A 234 16.95 12.50 12.56
CA LEU A 234 15.85 12.09 11.69
C LEU A 234 16.29 11.01 10.68
N HIS A 235 17.52 11.11 10.18
CA HIS A 235 18.08 10.12 9.27
C HIS A 235 18.27 8.77 9.94
N GLN A 236 18.76 8.77 11.17
CA GLN A 236 18.94 7.55 11.94
C GLN A 236 17.60 6.84 12.14
N ASP A 237 16.60 7.58 12.59
CA ASP A 237 15.27 7.03 12.87
C ASP A 237 14.59 6.52 11.59
N TYR A 238 14.68 7.28 10.49
CA TYR A 238 14.17 6.86 9.18
C TYR A 238 14.79 5.53 8.72
N VAL A 239 16.12 5.41 8.74
CA VAL A 239 16.83 4.21 8.29
C VAL A 239 16.48 3.00 9.16
N CYS A 240 16.45 3.19 10.48
CA CYS A 240 16.11 2.10 11.41
C CYS A 240 14.62 1.71 11.30
N SER A 241 13.74 2.68 11.04
CA SER A 241 12.31 2.47 10.80
C SER A 241 12.07 1.66 9.52
N CYS A 242 12.74 2.03 8.41
CA CYS A 242 12.73 1.21 7.19
C CYS A 242 13.21 -0.22 7.45
N ALA A 243 14.33 -0.38 8.17
CA ALA A 243 14.91 -1.69 8.41
C ALA A 243 13.95 -2.58 9.21
N LEU A 244 13.31 -2.04 10.25
CA LEU A 244 12.26 -2.73 11.00
C LEU A 244 11.09 -3.11 10.10
N ARG A 245 10.57 -2.18 9.29
CA ARG A 245 9.46 -2.46 8.38
C ARG A 245 9.78 -3.62 7.45
N VAL A 246 10.96 -3.59 6.81
CA VAL A 246 11.40 -4.67 5.92
C VAL A 246 11.52 -6.00 6.66
N GLY A 247 12.12 -5.99 7.86
CA GLY A 247 12.23 -7.20 8.67
C GLY A 247 10.87 -7.80 9.05
N LEU A 248 9.93 -6.95 9.44
CA LEU A 248 8.55 -7.33 9.77
C LEU A 248 7.83 -7.93 8.56
N GLU A 249 7.84 -7.26 7.41
CA GLU A 249 7.20 -7.74 6.17
C GLU A 249 7.77 -9.09 5.72
N LEU A 250 9.10 -9.23 5.72
CA LEU A 250 9.74 -10.49 5.32
C LEU A 250 9.34 -11.64 6.25
N LEU A 251 9.23 -11.40 7.56
CA LEU A 251 8.81 -12.43 8.51
C LEU A 251 7.30 -12.65 8.50
N ALA A 252 6.49 -11.67 8.13
CA ALA A 252 5.07 -11.88 7.88
C ALA A 252 4.86 -12.79 6.68
N ILE A 253 5.66 -12.62 5.62
CA ILE A 253 5.56 -13.40 4.39
C ILE A 253 6.21 -14.76 4.53
N LEU A 254 7.40 -14.88 5.10
CA LEU A 254 8.18 -16.11 5.10
C LEU A 254 8.00 -16.90 6.40
N PRO A 255 8.12 -18.24 6.38
CA PRO A 255 8.12 -19.05 7.60
C PRO A 255 9.45 -19.00 8.37
N ASP A 256 10.43 -18.23 7.89
CA ASP A 256 11.75 -18.10 8.48
C ASP A 256 11.69 -17.51 9.91
N GLU A 257 12.64 -17.91 10.76
CA GLU A 257 12.78 -17.35 12.11
C GLU A 257 13.69 -16.13 12.14
N ILE A 258 14.59 -16.00 11.17
CA ILE A 258 15.58 -14.92 11.07
C ILE A 258 15.68 -14.44 9.63
N VAL A 259 15.70 -13.13 9.46
CA VAL A 259 16.01 -12.44 8.19
C VAL A 259 17.05 -11.36 8.45
N ILE A 260 17.81 -10.99 7.41
CA ILE A 260 18.80 -9.92 7.49
C ILE A 260 18.32 -8.73 6.67
N VAL A 261 18.46 -7.53 7.22
CA VAL A 261 18.25 -6.29 6.48
C VAL A 261 19.53 -5.47 6.53
N THR A 262 20.05 -5.14 5.37
CA THR A 262 21.24 -4.30 5.19
C THR A 262 20.83 -3.03 4.48
N ALA A 263 20.91 -1.89 5.18
CA ALA A 263 20.62 -0.59 4.59
C ALA A 263 21.91 0.05 4.04
N ASN A 264 21.83 0.51 2.80
CA ASN A 264 22.90 1.14 2.05
C ASN A 264 22.55 2.61 1.78
N ASP A 265 23.55 3.47 1.87
CA ASP A 265 23.43 4.86 1.42
C ASP A 265 24.71 5.33 0.75
N LYS A 266 24.61 6.46 0.03
CA LYS A 266 25.74 7.11 -0.61
C LYS A 266 26.60 7.81 0.43
N VAL A 267 27.75 7.22 0.72
CA VAL A 267 28.75 7.78 1.63
C VAL A 267 29.91 8.36 0.82
N LEU A 268 30.44 9.50 1.25
CA LEU A 268 31.63 10.08 0.64
C LEU A 268 32.86 9.25 1.03
N ASN A 269 33.48 8.62 0.03
CA ASN A 269 34.78 8.00 0.23
C ASN A 269 35.85 9.10 0.32
N GLY A 270 36.38 9.31 1.53
CA GLY A 270 37.38 10.36 1.78
C GLY A 270 38.72 10.16 1.05
N SER A 271 38.99 8.96 0.53
CA SER A 271 40.23 8.64 -0.20
C SER A 271 40.11 8.88 -1.71
N THR A 272 38.93 8.65 -2.30
CA THR A 272 38.68 8.81 -3.74
C THR A 272 37.92 10.09 -4.07
N GLY A 273 37.23 10.69 -3.08
CA GLY A 273 36.35 11.84 -3.26
C GLY A 273 35.01 11.51 -3.95
N HIS A 274 34.76 10.23 -4.24
CA HIS A 274 33.53 9.78 -4.88
C HIS A 274 32.49 9.34 -3.86
N LEU A 275 31.21 9.45 -4.23
CA LEU A 275 30.12 8.85 -3.48
C LEU A 275 30.04 7.37 -3.83
N GLU A 276 30.10 6.53 -2.81
CA GLU A 276 30.00 5.07 -2.92
C GLU A 276 28.79 4.59 -2.12
N GLU A 277 28.07 3.62 -2.66
CA GLU A 277 26.92 3.03 -2.00
C GLU A 277 27.39 1.93 -1.06
N LEU A 278 27.43 2.24 0.23
CA LEU A 278 28.02 1.38 1.25
C LEU A 278 26.99 1.04 2.34
N PRO A 279 27.09 -0.13 2.99
CA PRO A 279 26.25 -0.47 4.13
C PRO A 279 26.47 0.52 5.27
N ILE A 280 25.40 1.07 5.81
CA ILE A 280 25.40 1.97 6.97
C ILE A 280 24.72 1.35 8.20
N LEU A 281 23.88 0.35 7.97
CA LEU A 281 23.22 -0.47 8.99
C LEU A 281 23.08 -1.89 8.44
N SER A 282 23.35 -2.90 9.25
CA SER A 282 23.00 -4.29 8.92
C SER A 282 22.52 -4.99 10.18
N VAL A 283 21.34 -5.61 10.13
CA VAL A 283 20.66 -6.17 11.30
C VAL A 283 20.07 -7.54 10.95
N ALA A 284 20.26 -8.52 11.84
CA ALA A 284 19.55 -9.78 11.80
C ALA A 284 18.32 -9.71 12.72
N PHE A 285 17.13 -9.67 12.11
CA PHE A 285 15.85 -9.64 12.81
C PHE A 285 15.36 -11.06 13.07
N SER A 286 14.99 -11.35 14.32
CA SER A 286 14.31 -12.60 14.67
C SER A 286 12.82 -12.37 14.88
N ARG A 287 11.99 -13.35 14.46
CA ARG A 287 10.53 -13.34 14.66
C ARG A 287 10.17 -13.17 16.13
N LEU A 288 10.83 -13.92 17.00
CA LEU A 288 10.57 -13.90 18.45
C LEU A 288 10.83 -12.50 19.05
N THR A 289 11.94 -11.86 18.70
CA THR A 289 12.27 -10.55 19.26
C THR A 289 11.33 -9.49 18.69
N LEU A 290 11.07 -9.47 17.38
CA LEU A 290 10.13 -8.51 16.79
C LEU A 290 8.72 -8.63 17.38
N GLY A 291 8.21 -9.85 17.54
CA GLY A 291 6.89 -10.11 18.15
C GLY A 291 6.79 -9.71 19.62
N SER A 292 7.90 -9.40 20.29
CA SER A 292 7.92 -8.92 21.68
C SER A 292 7.95 -7.39 21.81
N LEU A 293 8.24 -6.66 20.73
CA LEU A 293 8.35 -5.21 20.75
C LEU A 293 6.98 -4.54 20.64
N ASN A 294 6.79 -3.42 21.35
CA ASN A 294 5.65 -2.55 21.14
C ASN A 294 5.98 -1.50 20.06
N LEU A 295 5.75 -1.85 18.79
CA LEU A 295 6.11 -1.03 17.63
C LEU A 295 5.53 0.40 17.68
N GLU A 296 4.41 0.61 18.38
CA GLU A 296 3.81 1.94 18.52
C GLU A 296 4.60 2.91 19.39
N ALA A 297 5.41 2.39 20.32
CA ALA A 297 6.06 3.15 21.37
C ALA A 297 7.59 3.04 21.39
N ILE A 298 8.18 2.21 20.52
CA ILE A 298 9.64 2.12 20.43
C ILE A 298 10.23 3.33 19.71
N ASP A 299 11.47 3.63 20.06
CA ASP A 299 12.37 4.39 19.20
C ASP A 299 13.08 3.40 18.24
N PRO A 300 12.97 3.57 16.91
CA PRO A 300 13.56 2.62 15.96
C PRO A 300 15.06 2.44 16.11
N SER A 301 15.79 3.52 16.38
CA SER A 301 17.25 3.49 16.48
C SER A 301 17.72 2.76 17.76
N ASP A 302 17.03 2.97 18.87
CA ASP A 302 17.28 2.27 20.12
C ASP A 302 16.84 0.80 20.05
N ALA A 303 15.77 0.50 19.32
CA ALA A 303 15.27 -0.85 19.16
C ALA A 303 16.29 -1.80 18.52
N MET A 304 17.23 -1.28 17.71
CA MET A 304 18.32 -2.06 17.11
C MET A 304 19.13 -2.84 18.15
N LYS A 305 19.26 -2.33 19.38
CA LYS A 305 20.00 -2.96 20.49
C LYS A 305 19.46 -4.33 20.90
N ASN A 306 18.21 -4.65 20.55
CA ASN A 306 17.61 -5.96 20.82
C ASN A 306 18.05 -7.05 19.84
N PHE A 307 18.79 -6.68 18.78
CA PHE A 307 19.15 -7.55 17.68
C PHE A 307 20.67 -7.64 17.51
N VAL A 308 21.13 -8.68 16.81
CA VAL A 308 22.50 -8.71 16.30
C VAL A 308 22.57 -7.71 15.15
N HIS A 309 23.32 -6.63 15.35
CA HIS A 309 23.39 -5.53 14.40
C HIS A 309 24.79 -4.92 14.35
N ASN A 310 25.10 -4.35 13.19
CA ASN A 310 26.23 -3.45 12.98
C ASN A 310 25.69 -2.08 12.61
N MET A 311 25.99 -1.08 13.43
CA MET A 311 25.61 0.32 13.22
C MET A 311 26.69 1.23 13.81
N SER A 312 27.13 2.22 13.04
CA SER A 312 28.05 3.26 13.53
C SER A 312 27.46 4.63 13.23
N PHE A 313 27.06 5.35 14.27
CA PHE A 313 26.41 6.65 14.15
C PHE A 313 27.03 7.69 15.09
N LYS A 314 27.16 8.94 14.59
CA LYS A 314 27.53 10.10 15.40
C LYS A 314 26.61 11.26 15.08
N LYS A 315 25.97 11.87 16.08
CA LYS A 315 25.04 13.00 15.88
C LYS A 315 25.59 14.12 14.99
N GLY A 316 26.86 14.49 15.13
CA GLY A 316 27.48 15.52 14.31
C GLY A 316 27.87 15.10 12.89
N GLY A 317 28.03 13.79 12.64
CA GLY A 317 28.58 13.24 11.38
C GLY A 317 27.66 12.27 10.63
N GLY A 318 26.54 11.85 11.23
CA GLY A 318 25.60 10.88 10.66
C GLY A 318 26.09 9.43 10.77
N PHE A 319 25.60 8.60 9.85
CA PHE A 319 26.04 7.22 9.68
C PHE A 319 27.46 7.14 9.13
N MET A 320 28.17 6.10 9.53
CA MET A 320 29.44 5.68 8.94
C MET A 320 29.28 4.28 8.33
N PRO A 321 30.11 3.93 7.33
CA PRO A 321 30.11 2.59 6.77
C PRO A 321 30.37 1.51 7.83
N VAL A 322 29.69 0.38 7.69
CA VAL A 322 29.81 -0.81 8.54
C VAL A 322 29.93 -2.07 7.70
N ASP A 323 30.47 -3.13 8.29
CA ASP A 323 30.41 -4.46 7.67
C ASP A 323 28.99 -5.02 7.75
N ALA A 324 28.56 -5.73 6.70
CA ALA A 324 27.30 -6.47 6.73
C ALA A 324 27.36 -7.61 7.75
N VAL A 325 26.22 -7.91 8.37
CA VAL A 325 26.09 -9.06 9.27
C VAL A 325 26.25 -10.34 8.45
N ASP A 326 27.14 -11.23 8.91
CA ASP A 326 27.42 -12.51 8.23
C ASP A 326 26.21 -13.46 8.30
N PRO A 327 25.58 -13.81 7.15
CA PRO A 327 24.44 -14.73 7.10
C PRO A 327 24.77 -16.15 7.58
N ALA A 328 26.03 -16.59 7.46
CA ALA A 328 26.44 -17.94 7.86
C ALA A 328 26.28 -18.17 9.38
N ARG A 329 26.28 -17.10 10.18
CA ARG A 329 26.05 -17.17 11.64
C ARG A 329 24.62 -17.60 12.01
N PHE A 330 23.68 -17.48 11.07
CA PHE A 330 22.27 -17.78 11.26
C PHE A 330 21.80 -18.93 10.37
N ALA A 331 22.76 -19.71 9.83
CA ALA A 331 22.42 -20.90 9.09
C ALA A 331 21.54 -21.81 9.96
N LEU A 332 20.37 -22.16 9.42
CA LEU A 332 19.53 -23.19 10.01
C LEU A 332 20.37 -24.47 9.95
N LEU A 333 20.67 -25.07 11.11
CA LEU A 333 21.14 -26.45 11.17
C LEU A 333 20.00 -27.28 10.56
N THR A 334 20.18 -27.70 9.31
CA THR A 334 19.21 -28.49 8.56
C THR A 334 19.01 -29.87 9.15
#